data_AF-A0A6M2A447-F1
#
_entry.id   AF-A0A6M2A447-F1
#
_cell.length_a   1.000
_cell.length_b   1.000
_cell.length_c   1.000
_cell.angle_alpha   90.00
_cell.angle_beta   90.00
_cell.angle_gamma   90.00
#
_symmetry.space_group_name_H-M   'P 1'
#
loop_
_entity.id
_entity.type
_entity.pdbx_description
1 polymer ?
#
loop_
_entity_poly.entity_id
_entity_poly.type
_entity_poly.pdbx_seq_one_letter_code
_entity_poly.pdbx_strand_id
1 'polypeptide(L)'
;MGSPTYHSPWSGTISFSTMIKAYIRLQSKVVSAVRAVASRISQATPGRFLLLQFQMSQVTQIGESISNMVSQVMKVINNAISNQRTQ
;
A
#
# COMPACT_ATOMS: atom_id res chain seq x y z
N MET A 1 29.05 -28.66 -19.65
CA MET A 1 28.92 -27.20 -19.46
C MET A 1 27.56 -26.96 -18.81
N GLY A 2 27.54 -26.76 -17.50
CA GLY A 2 26.31 -26.52 -16.75
C GLY A 2 25.99 -25.03 -16.70
N SER A 3 24.82 -24.64 -17.19
CA SER A 3 24.34 -23.25 -17.18
C SER A 3 24.16 -22.77 -15.74
N PRO A 4 24.63 -21.56 -15.36
CA PRO A 4 24.41 -21.01 -14.03
C PRO A 4 22.95 -20.53 -13.91
N THR A 5 22.16 -21.13 -13.02
CA THR A 5 20.83 -20.64 -12.66
C THR A 5 20.96 -19.44 -11.74
N TYR A 6 20.62 -18.24 -12.23
CA TYR A 6 20.53 -17.04 -11.42
C TYR A 6 19.32 -17.14 -10.48
N HIS A 7 19.55 -17.53 -9.22
CA HIS A 7 18.58 -17.32 -8.16
C HIS A 7 18.65 -15.85 -7.74
N SER A 8 17.75 -15.03 -8.27
CA SER A 8 17.51 -13.68 -7.75
C SER A 8 16.91 -13.80 -6.33
N PRO A 9 17.55 -13.29 -5.28
CA PRO A 9 17.00 -13.32 -3.92
C PRO A 9 15.76 -12.43 -3.73
N TRP A 10 15.33 -11.73 -4.80
CA TRP A 10 14.19 -10.80 -4.81
C TRP A 10 13.01 -11.29 -5.66
N SER A 11 12.90 -12.60 -5.90
CA SER A 11 11.73 -13.20 -6.56
C SER A 11 10.54 -13.32 -5.59
N GLY A 12 10.19 -12.22 -4.91
CA GLY A 12 8.94 -12.10 -4.20
C GLY A 12 7.92 -11.49 -5.15
N THR A 13 7.11 -12.30 -5.82
CA THR A 13 5.97 -11.79 -6.59
C THR A 13 4.98 -11.15 -5.60
N ILE A 14 5.09 -9.83 -5.41
CA ILE A 14 4.13 -9.06 -4.63
C ILE A 14 2.84 -9.01 -5.45
N SER A 15 1.92 -9.91 -5.14
CA SER A 15 0.56 -9.85 -5.69
C SER A 15 -0.16 -8.59 -5.20
N PHE A 16 -0.98 -8.00 -6.07
CA PHE A 16 -1.84 -6.88 -5.74
C PHE A 16 -2.71 -7.16 -4.50
N SER A 17 -3.15 -8.42 -4.31
CA SER A 17 -3.89 -8.86 -3.12
C SER A 17 -3.04 -8.72 -1.84
N THR A 18 -1.76 -9.09 -1.90
CA THR A 18 -0.82 -8.96 -0.78
C THR A 18 -0.60 -7.49 -0.42
N MET A 19 -0.53 -6.62 -1.43
CA MET A 19 -0.37 -5.17 -1.24
C MET A 19 -1.60 -4.53 -0.58
N ILE A 20 -2.81 -4.88 -1.04
CA ILE A 20 -4.06 -4.43 -0.39
C ILE A 20 -4.14 -4.90 1.06
N LYS A 21 -3.85 -6.18 1.33
CA LYS A 21 -3.86 -6.73 2.69
C LYS A 21 -2.88 -6.00 3.61
N ALA A 22 -1.69 -5.69 3.11
CA ALA A 22 -0.70 -4.90 3.86
C ALA A 22 -1.18 -3.48 4.14
N TYR A 23 -1.83 -2.83 3.17
CA TYR A 23 -2.42 -1.50 3.33
C TYR A 23 -3.54 -1.47 4.38
N ILE A 24 -4.48 -2.41 4.33
CA ILE A 24 -5.56 -2.53 5.33
C ILE A 24 -4.97 -2.70 6.74
N ARG A 25 -3.92 -3.51 6.87
CA ARG A 25 -3.22 -3.71 8.15
C ARG A 25 -2.55 -2.42 8.65
N LEU A 26 -1.93 -1.65 7.76
CA LEU A 26 -1.30 -0.37 8.10
C LEU A 26 -2.35 0.68 8.52
N GLN A 27 -3.41 0.83 7.72
CA GLN A 27 -4.54 1.72 8.00
C GLN A 27 -5.18 1.40 9.36
N SER A 28 -5.39 0.11 9.65
CA SER A 28 -5.95 -0.34 10.93
C SER A 28 -5.08 0.05 12.13
N LYS A 29 -3.75 -0.05 12.01
CA LYS A 29 -2.81 0.39 13.05
C LYS A 29 -2.92 1.89 13.30
N VAL A 30 -3.00 2.68 12.23
CA VAL A 30 -3.11 4.14 12.35
C VAL A 30 -4.44 4.54 12.98
N VAL A 31 -5.56 3.95 12.55
CA VAL A 31 -6.87 4.19 13.17
C VAL A 31 -6.85 3.82 14.67
N SER A 32 -6.21 2.72 15.03
CA SER A 32 -6.03 2.35 16.44
C SER A 32 -5.18 3.36 17.21
N ALA A 33 -4.13 3.91 16.59
CA ALA A 33 -3.30 4.95 17.20
C ALA A 33 -4.07 6.27 17.37
N VAL A 34 -4.86 6.68 16.37
CA VAL A 34 -5.78 7.83 16.47
C VAL A 34 -6.73 7.63 17.65
N ARG A 35 -7.40 6.47 17.73
CA ARG A 35 -8.34 6.14 18.81
C ARG A 35 -7.66 6.14 20.19
N ALA A 36 -6.44 5.60 20.29
CA ALA A 36 -5.68 5.59 21.54
C ALA A 36 -5.32 7.00 22.01
N VAL A 37 -4.89 7.88 21.11
CA VAL A 37 -4.59 9.29 21.42
C VAL A 37 -5.86 10.06 21.78
N ALA A 38 -6.94 9.88 21.00
CA ALA A 38 -8.24 10.51 21.27
C ALA A 38 -8.86 10.05 22.59
N SER A 39 -8.67 8.79 23.00
CA SER A 39 -9.14 8.27 24.28
C SER A 39 -8.41 8.84 25.51
N ARG A 40 -7.27 9.52 25.30
CA ARG A 40 -6.41 10.08 26.35
C ARG A 40 -6.04 11.54 26.05
N ILE A 41 -6.99 12.34 25.56
CA ILE A 41 -6.77 13.75 25.19
C ILE A 41 -6.08 14.55 26.30
N SER A 42 -6.37 14.28 27.57
CA SER A 42 -5.73 14.93 28.73
C SER A 42 -4.27 14.53 28.99
N GLN A 43 -3.75 13.50 28.31
CA GLN A 43 -2.34 13.04 28.36
C GLN A 43 -1.68 12.92 26.98
N ALA A 44 -2.29 13.50 25.94
CA ALA A 44 -1.77 13.44 24.58
C ALA A 44 -0.58 14.41 24.45
N THR A 45 0.63 13.90 24.71
CA THR A 45 1.85 14.70 24.56
C THR A 45 2.06 15.08 23.08
N PRO A 46 2.64 16.27 22.80
CA PRO A 46 2.92 16.72 21.42
C PRO A 46 3.66 15.68 20.57
N GLY A 47 4.53 14.87 21.18
CA GLY A 47 5.24 13.77 20.51
C GLY A 47 4.32 12.66 19.98
N ARG A 48 3.21 12.34 20.66
CA ARG A 48 2.23 11.36 20.17
C ARG A 48 1.42 11.90 19.00
N PHE A 49 1.10 13.19 19.01
CA PHE A 49 0.48 13.84 17.85
C PHE A 49 1.43 13.84 16.64
N LEU A 50 2.71 14.18 16.81
CA LEU A 50 3.69 14.12 15.72
C LEU A 50 3.85 12.71 15.15
N LEU A 51 3.96 11.69 16.01
CA LEU A 51 4.01 10.29 15.57
C LEU A 51 2.76 9.89 14.80
N LEU A 52 1.58 10.31 15.26
CA LEU A 52 0.32 10.07 14.57
C LEU A 52 0.29 10.75 13.20
N GLN A 53 0.71 12.01 13.12
CA GLN A 53 0.80 12.74 11.85
C GLN A 53 1.77 12.08 10.87
N PHE A 54 2.91 11.59 11.37
CA PHE A 54 3.88 10.85 10.54
C PHE A 54 3.31 9.52 10.03
N GLN A 55 2.58 8.79 10.89
CA GLN A 55 1.90 7.55 10.51
C GLN A 55 0.78 7.79 9.50
N MET A 56 0.00 8.87 9.66
CA MET A 56 -1.03 9.27 8.70
C MET A 56 -0.41 9.62 7.33
N SER A 57 0.71 10.37 7.31
CA SER A 57 1.44 10.68 6.07
C SER A 57 1.89 9.42 5.32
N GLN A 58 2.41 8.41 6.04
CA GLN A 58 2.78 7.13 5.43
C GLN A 58 1.58 6.40 4.82
N VAL A 59 0.44 6.37 5.52
CA VAL A 59 -0.78 5.75 5.00
C VAL A 59 -1.27 6.46 3.73
N THR A 60 -1.25 7.79 3.69
CA THR A 60 -1.64 8.56 2.50
C THR A 60 -0.73 8.27 1.31
N GLN A 61 0.60 8.33 1.51
CA GLN A 61 1.57 8.06 0.43
C GLN A 61 1.42 6.64 -0.13
N ILE A 62 1.24 5.65 0.74
CA ILE A 62 1.01 4.26 0.30
C ILE A 62 -0.34 4.14 -0.41
N GLY A 63 -1.39 4.82 0.07
CA GLY A 63 -2.70 4.86 -0.58
C GLY A 63 -2.64 5.43 -2.00
N GLU A 64 -1.91 6.52 -2.22
CA GLU A 64 -1.69 7.11 -3.55
C GLU A 64 -0.95 6.15 -4.48
N SER A 65 0.09 5.47 -4.00
CA SER A 65 0.82 4.49 -4.81
C SER A 65 -0.07 3.30 -5.25
N ILE A 66 -0.96 2.82 -4.37
CA ILE A 66 -1.95 1.79 -4.70
C ILE A 66 -2.94 2.33 -5.74
N SER A 67 -3.45 3.55 -5.54
CA SER A 67 -4.41 4.18 -6.46
C SER A 67 -3.83 4.35 -7.87
N ASN A 68 -2.56 4.77 -7.95
CA ASN A 68 -1.82 4.87 -9.20
C ASN A 68 -1.64 3.50 -9.87
N MET A 69 -1.32 2.46 -9.08
CA MET A 69 -1.18 1.09 -9.60
C MET A 69 -2.50 0.52 -10.12
N VAL A 70 -3.61 0.71 -9.39
CA VAL A 70 -4.96 0.33 -9.85
C VAL A 70 -5.30 1.04 -11.16
N SER A 71 -5.02 2.34 -11.23
CA SER A 71 -5.25 3.14 -12.43
C SER A 71 -4.46 2.60 -13.63
N GLN A 72 -3.23 2.13 -13.42
CA GLN A 72 -2.41 1.49 -14.46
C GLN A 72 -2.98 0.13 -14.87
N VAL A 73 -3.41 -0.71 -13.92
CA VAL A 73 -4.06 -2.00 -14.22
C VAL A 73 -5.34 -1.80 -15.02
N MET A 74 -6.19 -0.85 -14.64
CA MET A 74 -7.42 -0.52 -15.38
C MET A 74 -7.12 -0.03 -16.80
N LYS A 75 -6.05 0.75 -17.00
CA LYS A 75 -5.60 1.13 -18.35
C LYS A 75 -5.19 -0.09 -19.18
N VAL A 76 -4.44 -1.02 -18.61
CA VAL A 76 -4.03 -2.26 -19.32
C VAL A 76 -5.25 -3.11 -19.67
N ILE A 77 -6.19 -3.29 -18.74
CA ILE A 77 -7.43 -4.02 -18.98
C ILE A 77 -8.25 -3.37 -20.10
N ASN A 78 -8.46 -2.05 -20.04
CA ASN A 78 -9.21 -1.32 -21.05
C ASN A 78 -8.54 -1.38 -22.42
N ASN A 79 -7.21 -1.27 -22.49
CA ASN A 79 -6.46 -1.42 -23.73
C ASN A 79 -6.56 -2.85 -24.29
N ALA A 80 -6.53 -3.87 -23.43
CA ALA A 80 -6.70 -5.26 -23.84
C ALA A 80 -8.12 -5.52 -24.39
N ILE A 81 -9.17 -5.04 -23.70
CA ILE A 81 -10.56 -5.15 -24.17
C ILE A 81 -10.76 -4.38 -25.48
N SER A 82 -10.19 -3.19 -25.60
CA SER A 82 -10.28 -2.40 -26.83
C SER A 82 -9.61 -3.11 -27.99
N ASN A 83 -8.41 -3.68 -27.79
CA ASN A 83 -7.72 -4.45 -28.82
C ASN A 83 -8.49 -5.72 -29.23
N GLN A 84 -9.26 -6.32 -28.32
CA GLN A 84 -10.13 -7.46 -28.60
C GLN A 84 -11.41 -7.10 -29.38
N ARG A 85 -11.86 -5.83 -29.33
CA ARG A 85 -13.03 -5.38 -30.11
C ARG A 85 -12.68 -4.93 -31.53
N THR A 86 -11.41 -4.63 -31.78
CA THR A 86 -10.91 -4.18 -33.08
C THR A 86 -10.35 -5.34 -33.93
N GLN A 87 -10.24 -6.55 -33.37
CA GLN A 87 -10.05 -7.81 -34.10
C GLN A 87 -11.39 -8.50 -34.34
#